data_AF-A0A6P9A7D0-F1
#
_entry.id   AF-A0A6P9A7D0-F1
#
_cell.length_a   1.000
_cell.length_b   1.000
_cell.length_c   1.000
_cell.angle_alpha   90.00
_cell.angle_beta   90.00
_cell.angle_gamma   90.00
#
_symmetry.space_group_name_H-M   'P 1'
#
loop_
_entity.id
_entity.type
_entity.pdbx_description
1 polymer ?
#
loop_
_entity_poly.entity_id
_entity_poly.type
_entity_poly.pdbx_seq_one_letter_code
_entity_poly.pdbx_strand_id
1 'polypeptide(L)'
;MSTPALNELPKVAVDLKSQLEGFDTNNMKHAVTQEKSVLPTAEDVKQERQHNNLIQDVENFSPDRLKRAATQEKFVLPNAQDLATEKTQKALIDGVEAFDTSKLKPTETQEKNLLPDKDAIEQEKGQQKLIAGIENFNPKSLKHTETKEKNPLPTKEAIAQEKGA
;
A
#
# COMPACT_ATOMS: atom_id res chain seq x y z
N MET A 1 -45.65 9.48 7.27
CA MET A 1 -46.56 8.84 8.24
C MET A 1 -47.29 9.97 8.95
N SER A 2 -48.56 10.25 8.60
CA SER A 2 -49.33 11.34 9.21
C SER A 2 -49.53 11.09 10.70
N THR A 3 -49.25 12.11 11.52
CA THR A 3 -49.67 12.12 12.92
C THR A 3 -51.20 12.14 12.98
N PRO A 4 -51.85 11.24 13.73
CA PRO A 4 -53.31 11.19 13.82
C PRO A 4 -53.87 12.51 14.38
N ALA A 5 -55.04 12.92 13.89
CA ALA A 5 -55.70 14.14 14.34
C ALA A 5 -56.24 13.95 15.77
N LEU A 6 -56.36 15.04 16.55
CA LEU A 6 -56.71 15.01 17.98
C LEU A 6 -58.01 14.23 18.29
N ASN A 7 -58.95 14.24 17.33
CA ASN A 7 -60.24 13.55 17.37
C ASN A 7 -60.17 12.04 17.07
N GLU A 8 -59.06 11.55 16.52
CA GLU A 8 -58.84 10.13 16.21
C GLU A 8 -58.09 9.39 17.32
N LEU A 9 -57.56 10.12 18.30
CA LEU A 9 -56.89 9.52 19.45
C LEU A 9 -57.91 8.82 20.36
N PRO A 10 -57.61 7.60 20.86
CA PRO A 10 -58.49 6.90 21.78
C PRO A 10 -58.73 7.75 23.03
N LYS A 11 -60.00 7.89 23.43
CA LYS A 11 -60.37 8.62 24.65
C LYS A 11 -59.75 7.91 25.86
N VAL A 12 -59.07 8.68 26.70
CA VAL A 12 -58.51 8.19 27.97
C VAL A 12 -59.64 7.57 28.80
N ALA A 13 -59.40 6.39 29.36
CA ALA A 13 -60.36 5.72 30.24
C ALA A 13 -60.75 6.66 31.39
N VAL A 14 -62.03 6.68 31.75
CA VAL A 14 -62.57 7.62 32.77
C VAL A 14 -61.81 7.49 34.10
N ASP A 15 -61.44 6.27 34.48
CA ASP A 15 -60.69 5.99 35.70
C ASP A 15 -59.28 6.60 35.66
N LEU A 16 -58.57 6.48 34.52
CA LEU A 16 -57.23 7.06 34.34
C LEU A 16 -57.30 8.60 34.32
N LYS A 17 -58.35 9.17 33.69
CA LYS A 17 -58.60 10.61 33.72
C LYS A 17 -58.83 11.10 35.15
N SER A 18 -59.64 10.39 35.94
CA SER A 18 -59.90 10.74 37.34
C SER A 18 -58.65 10.60 38.22
N GLN A 19 -57.82 9.57 37.98
CA GLN A 19 -56.56 9.38 38.69
C GLN A 19 -55.54 10.48 38.38
N LEU A 20 -55.47 10.94 37.12
CA LEU A 20 -54.61 12.06 36.71
C LEU A 20 -55.12 13.40 37.24
N GLU A 21 -56.45 13.62 37.25
CA GLU A 21 -57.06 14.84 37.79
C GLU A 21 -56.93 14.95 39.31
N GLY A 22 -56.95 13.82 40.02
CA GLY A 22 -56.69 13.74 41.46
C GLY A 22 -55.22 13.47 41.83
N PHE A 23 -54.31 13.44 40.86
CA PHE A 23 -52.91 13.12 41.12
C PHE A 23 -52.24 14.27 41.86
N ASP A 24 -51.99 14.06 43.15
CA ASP A 24 -51.21 15.00 43.94
C ASP A 24 -49.72 14.82 43.66
N THR A 25 -49.15 15.79 42.96
CA THR A 25 -47.72 15.84 42.64
C THR A 25 -46.82 15.85 43.88
N ASN A 26 -47.36 16.18 45.06
CA ASN A 26 -46.64 16.13 46.33
C ASN A 26 -46.31 14.69 46.77
N ASN A 27 -47.01 13.68 46.25
CA ASN A 27 -46.73 12.27 46.54
C ASN A 27 -45.54 11.71 45.73
N MET A 28 -44.99 12.49 44.79
CA MET A 28 -43.77 12.13 44.08
C MET A 28 -42.57 12.26 45.01
N LYS A 29 -41.72 11.23 45.06
CA LYS A 29 -40.44 11.33 45.80
C LYS A 29 -39.59 12.43 45.18
N HIS A 30 -39.19 13.41 45.99
CA HIS A 30 -38.21 14.40 45.56
C HIS A 30 -36.88 13.71 45.24
N ALA A 31 -36.41 13.84 44.00
CA ALA A 31 -35.05 13.49 43.63
C ALA A 31 -34.13 14.63 44.10
N VAL A 32 -33.24 14.34 45.05
CA VAL A 32 -32.23 15.31 45.50
C VAL A 32 -31.17 15.43 44.40
N THR A 33 -31.17 16.53 43.65
CA THR A 33 -30.08 16.88 42.74
C THR A 33 -28.96 17.53 43.54
N GLN A 34 -27.78 16.89 43.58
CA GLN A 34 -26.56 17.51 44.12
C GLN A 34 -25.79 18.18 42.99
N GLU A 35 -25.74 19.52 43.00
CA GLU A 35 -24.82 20.28 42.16
C GLU A 35 -23.41 20.11 42.71
N LYS A 36 -22.54 19.39 41.99
CA LYS A 36 -21.10 19.35 42.30
C LYS A 36 -20.43 20.63 41.79
N SER A 37 -20.52 21.71 42.55
CA SER A 37 -19.65 22.87 42.36
C SER A 37 -18.27 22.57 42.98
N VAL A 38 -17.40 21.92 42.21
CA VAL A 38 -16.01 21.72 42.64
C VAL A 38 -15.28 23.04 42.44
N LEU A 39 -14.79 23.63 43.54
CA LEU A 39 -13.95 24.81 43.47
C LEU A 39 -12.60 24.46 42.82
N PRO A 40 -11.98 25.39 42.07
CA PRO A 40 -10.63 25.20 41.56
C PRO A 40 -9.68 24.81 42.70
N THR A 41 -8.82 23.84 42.45
CA THR A 41 -7.83 23.42 43.41
C THR A 41 -6.72 24.47 43.52
N ALA A 42 -5.94 24.42 44.60
CA ALA A 42 -4.78 25.30 44.76
C ALA A 42 -3.74 25.12 43.65
N GLU A 43 -3.69 23.92 43.04
CA GLU A 43 -2.82 23.62 41.90
C GLU A 43 -3.34 24.29 40.63
N ASP A 44 -4.64 24.22 40.35
CA ASP A 44 -5.26 24.87 39.18
C ASP A 44 -4.99 26.38 39.17
N VAL A 45 -5.14 27.04 40.32
CA VAL A 45 -4.88 28.49 40.46
C VAL A 45 -3.38 28.80 40.30
N LYS A 46 -2.49 27.92 40.76
CA LYS A 46 -1.04 28.10 40.57
C LYS A 46 -0.65 28.00 39.11
N GLN A 47 -1.17 27.00 38.41
CA GLN A 47 -0.91 26.78 36.99
C GLN A 47 -1.43 27.95 36.15
N GLU A 48 -2.65 28.43 36.44
CA GLU A 48 -3.23 29.59 35.77
C GLU A 48 -2.38 30.86 35.99
N ARG A 49 -1.90 31.10 37.22
CA ARG A 49 -1.00 32.22 37.50
C ARG A 49 0.32 32.11 36.75
N GLN A 50 0.92 30.92 36.71
CA GLN A 50 2.16 30.69 35.97
C GLN A 50 1.97 30.94 34.47
N HIS A 51 0.86 30.47 33.90
CA HIS A 51 0.54 30.67 32.50
C HIS A 51 0.33 32.15 32.16
N ASN A 52 -0.46 32.85 32.98
CA ASN A 52 -0.71 34.28 32.80
C ASN A 52 0.57 35.11 32.91
N ASN A 53 1.46 34.79 33.85
CA ASN A 53 2.75 35.45 33.97
C ASN A 53 3.61 35.23 32.72
N LEU A 54 3.66 34.01 32.19
CA LEU A 54 4.41 33.70 30.97
C LEU A 54 3.88 34.49 29.76
N ILE A 55 2.57 34.57 29.60
CA ILE A 55 1.94 35.37 28.54
C ILE A 55 2.34 36.83 28.69
N GLN A 56 2.21 37.39 29.90
CA GLN A 56 2.54 38.78 30.17
C GLN A 56 4.02 39.09 29.91
N ASP A 57 4.93 38.18 30.25
CA ASP A 57 6.37 38.33 30.00
C ASP A 57 6.69 38.33 28.50
N VAL A 58 5.99 37.51 27.71
CA VAL A 58 6.14 37.45 26.25
C VAL A 58 5.52 38.69 25.59
N GLU A 59 4.33 39.12 26.01
CA GLU A 59 3.67 40.32 25.49
C GLU A 59 4.50 41.59 25.74
N ASN A 60 5.13 41.69 26.91
CA ASN A 60 5.99 42.81 27.27
C ASN A 60 7.47 42.57 26.91
N PHE A 61 7.75 41.53 26.12
CA PHE A 61 9.11 41.26 25.67
C PHE A 61 9.59 42.39 24.75
N SER A 62 10.77 42.92 25.04
CA SER A 62 11.40 43.96 24.21
C SER A 62 12.56 43.30 23.45
N PRO A 63 12.52 43.29 22.11
CA PRO A 63 13.57 42.70 21.29
C PRO A 63 14.91 43.44 21.40
N ASP A 64 14.93 44.67 21.94
CA ASP A 64 16.16 45.42 22.20
C ASP A 64 17.05 44.75 23.27
N ARG A 65 16.48 43.85 24.08
CA ARG A 65 17.21 43.02 25.04
C ARG A 65 17.94 41.86 24.38
N LEU A 66 17.68 41.55 23.10
CA LEU A 66 18.40 40.52 22.37
C LEU A 66 19.78 41.04 21.97
N LYS A 67 20.81 40.23 22.24
CA LYS A 67 22.16 40.50 21.72
C LYS A 67 22.11 40.48 20.20
N ARG A 68 22.58 41.54 19.54
CA ARG A 68 22.71 41.55 18.08
C ARG A 68 23.69 40.47 17.64
N ALA A 69 23.25 39.57 16.78
CA ALA A 69 24.13 38.64 16.10
C ALA A 69 24.66 39.31 14.82
N ALA A 70 25.98 39.41 14.68
CA ALA A 70 26.60 39.86 13.45
C ALA A 70 26.63 38.70 12.45
N THR A 71 25.75 38.72 11.45
CA THR A 71 25.79 37.80 10.32
C THR A 71 26.86 38.27 9.34
N GLN A 72 27.97 37.53 9.23
CA GLN A 72 28.93 37.74 8.14
C GLN A 72 28.49 36.95 6.91
N GLU A 73 28.00 37.65 5.89
CA GLU A 73 27.78 37.06 4.57
C GLU A 73 29.14 36.94 3.86
N LYS A 74 29.58 35.70 3.61
CA LYS A 74 30.88 35.43 3.00
C LYS A 74 30.75 35.51 1.48
N PHE A 75 30.90 36.69 0.89
CA PHE A 75 31.07 36.85 -0.55
C PHE A 75 32.48 36.41 -0.96
N VAL A 76 32.64 35.13 -1.30
CA VAL A 76 33.89 34.64 -1.88
C VAL A 76 33.84 34.89 -3.39
N LEU A 77 34.71 35.78 -3.88
CA LEU A 77 34.90 35.96 -5.32
C LEU A 77 35.55 34.70 -5.91
N PRO A 78 35.19 34.30 -7.14
CA PRO A 78 35.90 33.24 -7.85
C PRO A 78 37.41 33.53 -7.86
N ASN A 79 38.20 32.54 -7.48
CA ASN A 79 39.65 32.67 -7.45
C ASN A 79 40.24 32.34 -8.84
N ALA A 80 41.55 32.50 -9.00
CA ALA A 80 42.23 32.24 -10.27
C ALA A 80 42.11 30.78 -10.75
N GLN A 81 41.99 29.82 -9.82
CA GLN A 81 41.78 28.41 -10.14
C GLN A 81 40.37 28.21 -10.72
N ASP A 82 39.35 28.83 -10.15
CA ASP A 82 37.96 28.73 -10.62
C ASP A 82 37.82 29.26 -12.06
N LEU A 83 38.50 30.36 -12.37
CA LEU A 83 38.51 30.92 -13.73
C LEU A 83 39.29 30.04 -14.72
N ALA A 84 40.36 29.39 -14.27
CA ALA A 84 41.16 28.50 -15.10
C ALA A 84 40.40 27.21 -15.45
N THR A 85 39.70 26.63 -14.48
CA THR A 85 38.86 25.45 -14.71
C THR A 85 37.71 25.79 -15.64
N GLU A 86 37.03 26.92 -15.45
CA GLU A 86 35.93 27.35 -16.31
C GLU A 86 36.39 27.58 -17.77
N LYS A 87 37.53 28.24 -17.99
CA LYS A 87 38.10 28.41 -19.33
C LYS A 87 38.44 27.07 -20.00
N THR A 88 38.97 26.13 -19.23
CA THR A 88 39.32 24.79 -19.74
C THR A 88 38.08 24.02 -20.14
N GLN A 89 37.03 24.03 -19.31
CA GLN A 89 35.75 23.38 -19.61
C GLN A 89 35.08 24.01 -20.84
N LYS A 90 35.09 25.35 -20.93
CA LYS A 90 34.53 26.06 -22.08
C LYS A 90 35.26 25.68 -23.38
N ALA A 91 36.58 25.67 -23.36
CA ALA A 91 37.38 25.26 -24.53
C ALA A 91 37.12 23.81 -24.95
N LEU A 92 36.91 22.90 -24.00
CA LEU A 92 36.55 21.51 -24.28
C LEU A 92 35.20 21.41 -24.97
N ILE A 93 34.18 22.10 -24.45
CA ILE A 93 32.83 22.10 -25.00
C ILE A 93 32.85 22.67 -26.42
N ASP A 94 33.49 23.82 -26.61
CA ASP A 94 33.59 24.47 -27.92
C ASP A 94 34.36 23.59 -28.92
N GLY A 95 35.38 22.86 -28.45
CA GLY A 95 36.13 21.90 -29.26
C GLY A 95 35.30 20.68 -29.70
N VAL A 96 34.41 20.19 -28.83
CA VAL A 96 33.48 19.09 -29.17
C VAL A 96 32.38 19.59 -30.10
N GLU A 97 31.83 20.77 -29.87
CA GLU A 97 30.79 21.36 -30.73
C GLU A 97 31.31 21.65 -32.14
N ALA A 98 32.54 22.15 -32.26
CA ALA A 98 33.19 22.39 -33.55
C ALA A 98 33.86 21.13 -34.14
N PHE A 99 33.71 19.96 -33.52
CA PHE A 99 34.38 18.75 -34.00
C PHE A 99 33.76 18.25 -35.31
N ASP A 100 34.57 18.29 -36.36
CA ASP A 100 34.22 17.81 -37.68
C ASP A 100 34.27 16.26 -37.71
N THR A 101 33.09 15.65 -37.73
CA THR A 101 32.92 14.19 -37.77
C THR A 101 33.41 13.56 -39.06
N SER A 102 33.63 14.33 -40.14
CA SER A 102 34.22 13.81 -41.38
C SER A 102 35.69 13.39 -41.21
N LYS A 103 36.35 13.87 -40.15
CA LYS A 103 37.71 13.46 -39.76
C LYS A 103 37.75 12.10 -39.07
N LEU A 104 36.60 11.54 -38.68
CA LEU A 104 36.53 10.19 -38.13
C LEU A 104 36.78 9.17 -39.23
N LYS A 105 37.57 8.14 -38.93
CA LYS A 105 37.76 7.03 -39.86
C LYS A 105 36.45 6.26 -40.01
N PRO A 106 35.98 5.99 -41.25
CA PRO A 106 34.81 5.14 -41.45
C PRO A 106 35.11 3.75 -40.89
N THR A 107 34.21 3.25 -40.05
CA THR A 107 34.24 1.88 -39.53
C THR A 107 33.06 1.13 -40.12
N GLU A 108 33.33 0.03 -40.82
CA GLU A 108 32.28 -0.86 -41.35
C GLU A 108 31.84 -1.83 -40.24
N THR A 109 30.62 -1.67 -39.74
CA THR A 109 30.01 -2.59 -38.77
C THR A 109 29.25 -3.68 -39.52
N GLN A 110 29.70 -4.94 -39.43
CA GLN A 110 28.97 -6.08 -39.97
C GLN A 110 28.03 -6.68 -38.91
N GLU A 111 26.72 -6.56 -39.12
CA GLU A 111 25.69 -7.27 -38.36
C GLU A 111 25.63 -8.73 -38.85
N LYS A 112 26.04 -9.69 -38.01
CA LYS A 112 25.95 -11.13 -38.34
C LYS A 112 24.55 -11.67 -38.08
N ASN A 113 23.59 -11.35 -38.94
CA ASN A 113 22.37 -12.15 -39.06
C ASN A 113 22.65 -13.33 -39.98
N LEU A 114 23.32 -14.36 -39.43
CA LEU A 114 23.56 -15.61 -40.16
C LEU A 114 22.21 -16.32 -40.37
N LEU A 115 21.90 -16.64 -41.61
CA LEU A 115 20.81 -17.56 -41.92
C LEU A 115 21.10 -18.92 -41.26
N PRO A 116 20.06 -19.65 -40.79
CA PRO A 116 20.23 -21.02 -40.33
C PRO A 116 20.97 -21.85 -41.38
N ASP A 117 21.91 -22.69 -40.95
CA ASP A 117 22.62 -23.58 -41.85
C ASP A 117 21.72 -24.76 -42.29
N LYS A 118 22.21 -25.53 -43.25
CA LYS A 118 21.44 -26.67 -43.82
C LYS A 118 21.11 -27.70 -42.75
N ASP A 119 22.01 -27.92 -41.80
CA ASP A 119 21.83 -28.92 -40.73
C ASP A 119 20.72 -28.49 -39.78
N ALA A 120 20.67 -27.21 -39.39
CA ALA A 120 19.59 -26.65 -38.57
C ALA A 120 18.23 -26.77 -39.27
N ILE A 121 18.17 -26.48 -40.57
CA ILE A 121 16.94 -26.61 -41.37
C ILE A 121 16.49 -28.07 -41.48
N GLU A 122 17.42 -29.00 -41.70
CA GLU A 122 17.11 -30.43 -41.80
C GLU A 122 16.63 -31.00 -40.46
N GLN A 123 17.26 -30.59 -39.36
CA GLN A 123 16.85 -30.97 -38.01
C GLN A 123 15.43 -30.47 -37.69
N GLU A 124 15.14 -29.20 -37.97
CA GLU A 124 13.80 -28.63 -37.75
C GLU A 124 12.74 -29.33 -38.62
N LYS A 125 13.07 -29.60 -39.89
CA LYS A 125 12.18 -30.35 -40.79
C LYS A 125 11.91 -31.78 -40.30
N GLY A 126 12.90 -32.43 -39.70
CA GLY A 126 12.73 -33.73 -39.05
C GLY A 126 11.79 -33.67 -37.85
N GLN A 127 11.96 -32.65 -37.00
CA GLN A 127 11.11 -32.42 -35.84
C GLN A 127 9.66 -32.12 -36.23
N GLN A 128 9.44 -31.25 -37.23
CA GLN A 128 8.11 -30.96 -37.75
C GLN A 128 7.40 -32.20 -38.29
N LYS A 129 8.11 -33.07 -39.01
CA LYS A 129 7.56 -34.34 -39.49
C LYS A 129 7.15 -35.28 -38.36
N LEU A 130 7.94 -35.36 -37.29
CA LEU A 130 7.62 -36.16 -36.13
C LEU A 130 6.35 -35.67 -35.44
N ILE A 131 6.27 -34.35 -35.20
CA ILE A 131 5.11 -33.71 -34.58
C ILE A 131 3.86 -33.97 -35.43
N ALA A 132 3.93 -33.72 -36.73
CA ALA A 132 2.81 -33.96 -37.64
C ALA A 132 2.37 -35.43 -37.67
N GLY A 133 3.31 -36.37 -37.56
CA GLY A 133 3.00 -37.80 -37.46
C GLY A 133 2.25 -38.17 -36.19
N ILE A 134 2.57 -37.54 -35.06
CA ILE A 134 1.87 -37.73 -33.78
C ILE A 134 0.50 -37.07 -33.82
N GLU A 135 0.41 -35.83 -34.29
CA GLU A 135 -0.86 -35.08 -34.38
C GLU A 135 -1.89 -35.80 -35.25
N ASN A 136 -1.45 -36.39 -36.36
CA ASN A 136 -2.33 -37.10 -37.30
C ASN A 136 -2.43 -38.61 -37.01
N PHE A 137 -1.88 -39.09 -35.90
CA PHE A 137 -1.93 -40.52 -35.57
C PHE A 137 -3.36 -40.96 -35.26
N ASN A 138 -3.85 -41.95 -36.01
CA ASN A 138 -5.18 -42.51 -35.78
C ASN A 138 -5.12 -43.67 -34.77
N PRO A 139 -5.60 -43.51 -33.52
CA PRO A 139 -5.55 -44.57 -32.53
C PRO A 139 -6.37 -45.82 -32.93
N LYS A 140 -7.33 -45.69 -33.85
CA LYS A 140 -8.10 -46.83 -34.37
C LYS A 140 -7.28 -47.76 -35.28
N SER A 141 -6.12 -47.33 -35.77
CA SER A 141 -5.21 -48.20 -36.54
C SER A 141 -4.37 -49.12 -35.65
N LEU A 142 -4.43 -48.97 -34.32
CA LEU A 142 -3.80 -49.90 -33.39
C LEU A 142 -4.53 -51.26 -33.44
N LYS A 143 -3.75 -52.33 -33.60
CA LYS A 143 -4.30 -53.69 -33.56
C LYS A 143 -4.79 -54.00 -32.15
N HIS A 144 -5.98 -54.59 -32.05
CA HIS A 144 -6.49 -55.07 -30.77
C HIS A 144 -5.51 -56.11 -30.19
N THR A 145 -5.11 -55.91 -28.94
CA THR A 145 -4.26 -56.83 -28.20
C THR A 145 -4.94 -57.14 -26.88
N GLU A 146 -5.11 -58.42 -26.56
CA GLU A 146 -5.71 -58.86 -25.31
C GLU A 146 -4.62 -58.89 -24.24
N THR A 147 -4.61 -57.90 -23.35
CA THR A 147 -3.68 -57.86 -22.21
C THR A 147 -4.15 -58.81 -21.12
N LYS A 148 -3.44 -59.94 -20.93
CA LYS A 148 -3.67 -60.83 -19.78
C LYS A 148 -3.00 -60.26 -18.53
N GLU A 149 -3.74 -59.44 -17.79
CA GLU A 149 -3.35 -59.04 -16.45
C GLU A 149 -3.47 -60.24 -15.51
N LYS A 150 -2.34 -60.86 -15.18
CA LYS A 150 -2.28 -61.92 -14.19
C LYS A 150 -2.35 -61.29 -12.81
N ASN A 151 -3.55 -61.19 -12.27
CA ASN A 151 -3.76 -60.98 -10.84
C ASN A 151 -4.27 -62.30 -10.22
N PRO A 152 -3.43 -63.36 -10.13
CA PRO A 152 -3.86 -64.60 -9.51
C PRO A 152 -4.11 -64.35 -8.02
N LEU A 153 -5.34 -64.61 -7.57
CA LEU A 153 -5.64 -64.63 -6.14
C LEU A 153 -4.76 -65.72 -5.47
N PRO A 154 -4.19 -65.45 -4.28
CA PRO A 154 -3.39 -66.44 -3.56
C PRO A 154 -4.16 -67.76 -3.41
N THR A 155 -3.51 -68.89 -3.68
CA THR A 155 -4.13 -70.21 -3.48
C THR A 155 -4.33 -70.51 -2.00
N LYS A 156 -5.27 -71.40 -1.68
CA LYS A 156 -5.53 -71.79 -0.28
C LYS A 156 -4.29 -72.35 0.41
N GLU A 157 -3.41 -73.03 -0.33
CA GLU A 157 -2.12 -73.49 0.20
C GLU A 157 -1.22 -72.32 0.61
N ALA A 158 -1.12 -71.26 -0.19
CA ALA A 158 -0.33 -70.08 0.12
C ALA A 158 -0.88 -69.36 1.38
N ILE A 159 -2.20 -69.27 1.50
CA ILE A 159 -2.86 -68.67 2.67
C ILE A 159 -2.65 -69.53 3.94
N ALA A 160 -2.68 -70.85 3.81
CA ALA A 160 -2.45 -71.76 4.93
C ALA A 160 -1.00 -71.76 5.39
N GLN A 161 -0.04 -71.67 4.46
CA GLN A 161 1.38 -71.54 4.76
C GLN A 161 1.71 -70.24 5.50
N GLU A 162 1.00 -69.14 5.19
CA GLU A 162 1.15 -67.85 5.88
C GLU A 162 0.44 -67.83 7.25
N LYS A 163 -0.67 -68.55 7.42
CA LYS A 163 -1.37 -68.68 8.72
C LYS A 163 -0.74 -69.70 9.69
N GLY A 164 0.13 -70.58 9.19
CA GLY A 164 0.79 -71.63 9.98
C GLY A 164 2.24 -71.30 10.37
N ALA A 165 2.74 -70.12 10.00
CA ALA A 165 4.05 -69.58 10.37
C ALA A 165 3.97 -68.67 11.60
#